data_AF-A0A2V7Z9Z8-F1
#
_entry.id   AF-A0A2V7Z9Z8-F1
#
_cell.length_a   1.000
_cell.length_b   1.000
_cell.length_c   1.000
_cell.angle_alpha   90.00
_cell.angle_beta   90.00
_cell.angle_gamma   90.00
#
_symmetry.space_group_name_H-M   'P 1'
#
loop_
_entity.id
_entity.type
_entity.pdbx_description
1 polymer ?
#
loop_
_entity_poly.entity_id
_entity_poly.type
_entity_poly.pdbx_seq_one_letter_code
_entity_poly.pdbx_strand_id
1 'polypeptide(L)'
;METAGEALDNPAPLAAARMRADIQGATSVTPLLSPLDHHTLIGVDVQGGGQEIVYQKIDDTIYRSVILFPGSPPQDPVPLWRGVTFWSCEAGGTDAPVILDITYSRRTTPHTPLPVLPVYRGPLAENAKEILYVLPRGNGW
;
A
#
# COMPACT_ATOMS: atom_id res chain seq x y z
N MET A 1 -19.89 -29.05 0.92
CA MET A 1 -20.59 -27.81 0.54
C MET A 1 -20.13 -26.77 1.53
N GLU A 2 -19.10 -26.00 1.21
CA GLU A 2 -18.68 -24.80 1.94
C GLU A 2 -17.74 -24.03 1.02
N THR A 3 -18.37 -23.23 0.17
CA THR A 3 -17.76 -22.22 -0.67
C THR A 3 -17.54 -21.00 0.22
N ALA A 4 -16.45 -20.98 0.98
CA ALA A 4 -16.02 -19.79 1.71
C ALA A 4 -14.90 -19.14 0.88
N GLY A 5 -15.23 -17.99 0.29
CA GLY A 5 -14.35 -17.25 -0.60
C GLY A 5 -12.96 -17.11 0.00
N GLU A 6 -12.00 -17.73 -0.68
CA GLU A 6 -10.62 -17.27 -0.71
C GLU A 6 -10.72 -15.79 -1.06
N ALA A 7 -10.68 -14.92 -0.04
CA ALA A 7 -10.79 -13.49 -0.21
C ALA A 7 -9.66 -13.11 -1.15
N LEU A 8 -10.02 -12.92 -2.43
CA LEU A 8 -9.13 -12.66 -3.53
C LEU A 8 -8.16 -11.60 -3.06
N ASP A 9 -6.90 -11.98 -2.87
CA ASP A 9 -5.80 -11.06 -2.68
C ASP A 9 -6.02 -9.87 -3.60
N ASN A 10 -6.21 -8.67 -3.03
CA ASN A 10 -6.38 -7.49 -3.85
C ASN A 10 -5.15 -7.40 -4.76
N PRO A 11 -5.31 -7.46 -6.09
CA PRO A 11 -4.17 -7.48 -6.98
C PRO A 11 -3.37 -6.20 -6.75
N ALA A 12 -2.04 -6.30 -6.69
CA ALA A 12 -1.14 -5.19 -6.40
C ALA A 12 -1.49 -3.88 -7.15
N PRO A 13 -1.91 -3.88 -8.43
CA PRO A 13 -2.38 -2.68 -9.12
C PRO A 13 -3.62 -2.02 -8.49
N LEU A 14 -4.57 -2.79 -7.96
CA LEU A 14 -5.76 -2.27 -7.28
C LEU A 14 -5.40 -1.66 -5.92
N ALA A 15 -4.52 -2.32 -5.17
CA ALA A 15 -3.99 -1.78 -3.92
C ALA A 15 -3.25 -0.45 -4.15
N ALA A 16 -2.37 -0.41 -5.15
CA ALA A 16 -1.65 0.79 -5.56
C ALA A 16 -2.60 1.92 -6.02
N ALA A 17 -3.61 1.59 -6.83
CA ALA A 17 -4.62 2.54 -7.28
C ALA A 17 -5.42 3.12 -6.10
N ARG A 18 -5.76 2.28 -5.12
CA ARG A 18 -6.47 2.72 -3.91
C ARG A 18 -5.63 3.67 -3.07
N MET A 19 -4.36 3.32 -2.80
CA MET A 19 -3.43 4.21 -2.09
C MET A 19 -3.27 5.54 -2.80
N ARG A 20 -3.07 5.53 -4.14
CA ARG A 20 -3.00 6.76 -4.95
C ARG A 20 -4.25 7.61 -4.79
N ALA A 21 -5.44 7.02 -4.88
CA ALA A 21 -6.69 7.76 -4.74
C ALA A 21 -6.84 8.41 -3.36
N ASP A 22 -6.52 7.67 -2.29
CA ASP A 22 -6.55 8.18 -0.92
C ASP A 22 -5.55 9.34 -0.72
N ILE A 23 -4.33 9.22 -1.25
CA ILE A 23 -3.31 10.28 -1.15
C ILE A 23 -3.67 11.51 -2.01
N GLN A 24 -4.24 11.32 -3.20
CA GLN A 24 -4.68 12.43 -4.06
C GLN A 24 -5.82 13.25 -3.42
N GLY A 25 -6.64 12.60 -2.59
CA GLY A 25 -7.69 13.25 -1.81
C GLY A 25 -7.20 13.84 -0.47
N ALA A 26 -5.94 13.61 -0.11
CA ALA A 26 -5.39 14.01 1.16
C ALA A 26 -4.96 15.47 1.16
N THR A 27 -5.15 16.13 2.31
CA THR A 27 -4.56 17.43 2.63
C THR A 27 -3.15 17.28 3.20
N SER A 28 -2.85 16.14 3.83
CA SER A 28 -1.52 15.86 4.41
C SER A 28 -1.21 14.37 4.34
N VAL A 29 0.06 14.05 4.20
CA VAL A 29 0.60 12.68 4.26
C VAL A 29 1.88 12.71 5.07
N THR A 30 1.94 11.90 6.12
CA THR A 30 3.06 11.89 7.05
C THR A 30 3.58 10.46 7.24
N PRO A 31 4.88 10.20 7.04
CA PRO A 31 5.47 8.91 7.37
C PRO A 31 5.47 8.73 8.89
N LEU A 32 4.97 7.59 9.36
CA LEU A 32 5.07 7.15 10.74
C LEU A 32 6.33 6.30 10.85
N LEU A 33 7.31 6.82 11.58
CA LEU A 33 8.62 6.18 11.77
C LEU A 33 8.66 5.48 13.13
N SER A 34 9.40 4.37 13.20
CA SER A 34 9.56 3.62 14.46
C SER A 34 10.19 4.53 15.53
N PRO A 35 9.67 4.54 16.76
CA PRO A 35 10.29 5.28 17.86
C PRO A 35 11.63 4.69 18.29
N LEU A 36 11.91 3.42 17.94
CA LEU A 36 13.17 2.73 18.25
C LEU A 36 14.24 2.94 17.19
N ASP A 37 13.82 3.16 15.94
CA ASP A 37 14.68 3.42 14.79
C ASP A 37 13.98 4.38 13.84
N HIS A 38 14.37 5.66 13.86
CA HIS A 38 13.75 6.71 13.05
C HIS A 38 13.93 6.52 11.53
N HIS A 39 14.58 5.45 11.08
CA HIS A 39 14.74 5.13 9.66
C HIS A 39 13.76 4.04 9.20
N THR A 40 13.12 3.33 10.13
CA THR A 40 12.16 2.27 9.83
C THR A 40 10.75 2.85 9.73
N LEU A 41 10.16 2.76 8.54
CA LEU A 41 8.75 3.11 8.31
C LEU A 41 7.83 2.06 8.92
N ILE A 42 7.03 2.46 9.90
CA ILE A 42 6.01 1.62 10.55
C ILE A 42 4.59 1.91 10.02
N GLY A 43 4.40 3.09 9.42
CA GLY A 43 3.11 3.48 8.87
C GLY A 43 3.18 4.68 7.96
N VAL A 44 2.07 4.98 7.31
CA VAL A 44 1.84 6.26 6.64
C VAL A 44 0.48 6.77 7.07
N ASP A 45 0.48 7.95 7.67
CA ASP A 45 -0.72 8.70 8.03
C ASP A 45 -1.14 9.57 6.85
N VAL A 46 -2.42 9.54 6.50
CA VAL A 46 -3.01 10.27 5.38
C VAL A 46 -4.26 10.97 5.87
N GLN A 47 -4.21 12.30 5.94
CA GLN A 47 -5.30 13.13 6.45
C GLN A 47 -5.96 13.89 5.30
N GLY A 48 -7.29 13.91 5.24
CA GLY A 48 -8.01 14.74 4.30
C GLY A 48 -9.52 14.53 4.32
N GLY A 49 -10.28 15.52 3.85
CA GLY A 49 -11.69 15.34 3.49
C GLY A 49 -12.63 14.81 4.58
N GLY A 50 -12.36 15.03 5.86
CA GLY A 50 -13.22 14.50 6.93
C GLY A 50 -12.76 13.17 7.55
N GLN A 51 -11.58 12.67 7.17
CA GLN A 51 -11.09 11.35 7.59
C GLN A 51 -9.57 11.32 7.74
N GLU A 52 -9.11 10.42 8.58
CA GLU A 52 -7.72 10.00 8.73
C GLU A 52 -7.60 8.56 8.24
N ILE A 53 -6.60 8.27 7.40
CA ILE A 53 -6.33 6.94 6.88
C ILE A 53 -4.92 6.58 7.32
N VAL A 54 -4.80 5.45 8.00
CA VAL A 54 -3.50 4.94 8.44
C VAL A 54 -3.18 3.67 7.67
N TYR A 55 -2.06 3.70 6.96
CA TYR A 55 -1.46 2.50 6.38
C TYR A 55 -0.42 1.94 7.34
N GLN A 56 -0.45 0.64 7.59
CA GLN A 56 0.53 -0.04 8.45
C GLN A 56 0.97 -1.34 7.80
N LYS A 57 2.28 -1.58 7.80
CA LYS A 57 2.84 -2.88 7.40
C LYS A 57 2.99 -3.76 8.61
N ILE A 58 2.26 -4.87 8.63
CA ILE A 58 2.37 -5.94 9.63
C ILE A 58 2.81 -7.18 8.88
N ASP A 59 3.98 -7.71 9.25
CA ASP A 59 4.67 -8.79 8.54
C ASP A 59 4.83 -8.47 7.04
N ASP A 60 4.28 -9.27 6.13
CA ASP A 60 4.33 -9.05 4.69
C ASP A 60 3.09 -8.31 4.14
N THR A 61 2.19 -7.84 4.99
CA THR A 61 0.92 -7.24 4.54
C THR A 61 0.78 -5.78 4.95
N ILE A 62 0.41 -4.91 4.02
CA ILE A 62 -0.05 -3.56 4.31
C ILE A 62 -1.55 -3.60 4.59
N TYR A 63 -1.92 -3.10 5.76
CA TYR A 63 -3.29 -2.88 6.21
C TYR A 63 -3.66 -1.40 6.02
N ARG A 64 -4.95 -1.16 5.79
CA ARG A 64 -5.54 0.17 5.71
C ARG A 64 -6.60 0.31 6.79
N SER A 65 -6.45 1.31 7.63
CA SER A 65 -7.41 1.69 8.66
C SER A 65 -8.01 3.05 8.32
N VAL A 66 -9.32 3.21 8.50
CA VAL A 66 -9.99 4.51 8.36
C VAL A 66 -10.50 4.93 9.71
N ILE A 67 -10.06 6.12 10.13
CA ILE A 67 -10.50 6.79 11.33
C ILE A 67 -11.35 7.98 10.86
N LEU A 68 -12.65 7.89 11.12
CA LEU A 68 -13.57 8.99 10.88
C LEU A 68 -13.54 9.94 12.10
N PHE A 69 -13.63 11.25 11.87
CA PHE A 69 -13.69 12.31 12.89
C PHE A 69 -14.70 12.02 14.04
N PRO A 70 -14.57 12.67 15.23
CA PRO A 70 -14.97 12.10 16.51
C PRO A 70 -16.45 11.70 16.60
N GLY A 71 -16.69 10.46 17.04
CA GLY A 71 -18.02 9.86 17.23
C GLY A 71 -18.25 8.57 16.46
N SER A 72 -17.36 8.23 15.52
CA SER A 72 -17.42 6.99 14.77
C SER A 72 -16.61 5.88 15.47
N PRO A 73 -17.11 4.63 15.53
CA PRO A 73 -16.32 3.52 16.03
C PRO A 73 -15.10 3.31 15.13
N PRO A 74 -13.92 2.99 15.70
CA PRO A 74 -12.76 2.62 14.89
C PRO A 74 -13.13 1.43 14.02
N GLN A 75 -12.83 1.51 12.72
CA GLN A 75 -13.00 0.38 11.82
C GLN A 75 -11.81 -0.57 11.98
N ASP A 76 -12.08 -1.87 11.93
CA ASP A 76 -11.03 -2.88 11.91
C ASP A 76 -10.08 -2.65 10.72
N PRO A 77 -8.75 -2.79 10.90
CA PRO A 77 -7.80 -2.69 9.80
C PRO A 77 -8.10 -3.71 8.71
N VAL A 78 -8.21 -3.26 7.46
CA VAL A 78 -8.49 -4.14 6.32
C VAL A 78 -7.19 -4.45 5.59
N PRO A 79 -6.86 -5.73 5.32
CA PRO A 79 -5.69 -6.07 4.52
C PRO A 79 -5.84 -5.50 3.11
N LEU A 80 -4.87 -4.68 2.69
CA LEU A 80 -4.89 -4.00 1.40
C LEU A 80 -3.92 -4.62 0.40
N TRP A 81 -2.69 -4.93 0.83
CA TRP A 81 -1.63 -5.39 -0.06
C TRP A 81 -0.76 -6.45 0.62
N ARG A 82 -0.84 -7.69 0.17
CA ARG A 82 -0.06 -8.84 0.69
C ARG A 82 1.24 -9.04 -0.09
N GLY A 83 2.19 -9.78 0.50
CA GLY A 83 3.46 -10.10 -0.14
C GLY A 83 4.44 -8.92 -0.24
N VAL A 84 4.24 -7.85 0.52
CA VAL A 84 5.12 -6.68 0.57
C VAL A 84 6.39 -7.02 1.35
N THR A 85 7.52 -7.04 0.64
CA THR A 85 8.83 -7.38 1.20
C THR A 85 9.58 -6.15 1.67
N PHE A 86 9.39 -5.01 1.01
CA PHE A 86 9.98 -3.74 1.40
C PHE A 86 8.99 -2.61 1.14
N TRP A 87 8.99 -1.62 2.02
CA TRP A 87 8.30 -0.37 1.79
C TRP A 87 9.06 0.81 2.38
N SER A 88 9.02 1.94 1.70
CA SER A 88 9.53 3.21 2.22
C SER A 88 8.64 4.36 1.76
N CYS A 89 8.73 5.46 2.50
CA CYS A 89 7.95 6.66 2.25
C CYS A 89 8.87 7.85 2.50
N GLU A 90 9.13 8.60 1.44
CA GLU A 90 9.78 9.90 1.51
C GLU A 90 8.68 10.94 1.36
N ALA A 91 8.32 11.60 2.45
CA ALA A 91 7.55 12.83 2.35
C ALA A 91 8.54 13.95 2.08
N GLY A 92 8.40 14.63 0.93
CA GLY A 92 8.84 16.01 0.87
C GLY A 92 8.05 16.82 1.91
N GLY A 93 8.57 17.97 2.36
CA GLY A 93 7.87 18.85 3.31
C GLY A 93 6.48 19.33 2.81
N THR A 94 5.90 20.32 3.47
CA THR A 94 4.60 20.90 3.09
C THR A 94 4.56 21.21 1.58
N ASP A 95 3.57 20.67 0.87
CA ASP A 95 3.35 20.79 -0.59
C ASP A 95 4.36 20.08 -1.52
N ALA A 96 5.25 19.25 -0.98
CA ALA A 96 6.17 18.45 -1.79
C ALA A 96 5.62 17.04 -2.05
N PRO A 97 6.05 16.39 -3.15
CA PRO A 97 5.54 15.07 -3.51
C PRO A 97 5.90 14.03 -2.44
N VAL A 98 4.96 13.14 -2.18
CA VAL A 98 5.20 11.92 -1.44
C VAL A 98 5.66 10.87 -2.43
N ILE A 99 6.79 10.22 -2.11
CA ILE A 99 7.33 9.09 -2.84
C ILE A 99 7.15 7.86 -1.97
N LEU A 100 6.23 6.99 -2.37
CA LEU A 100 6.01 5.69 -1.75
C LEU A 100 6.63 4.61 -2.63
N ASP A 101 7.61 3.91 -2.08
CA ASP A 101 8.31 2.82 -2.74
C ASP A 101 7.86 1.51 -2.11
N ILE A 102 7.30 0.60 -2.90
CA ILE A 102 6.79 -0.67 -2.43
C ILE A 102 7.36 -1.79 -3.29
N THR A 103 8.11 -2.68 -2.66
CA THR A 103 8.55 -3.94 -3.29
C THR A 103 7.71 -5.08 -2.75
N TYR A 104 7.22 -5.93 -3.65
CA TYR A 104 6.35 -7.05 -3.31
C TYR A 104 6.69 -8.28 -4.14
N SER A 105 6.46 -9.46 -3.58
CA SER A 105 6.56 -10.72 -4.29
C SER A 105 5.25 -11.02 -5.00
N ARG A 106 5.34 -11.38 -6.28
CA ARG A 106 4.20 -11.82 -7.08
C ARG A 106 4.52 -13.11 -7.80
N ARG A 107 3.48 -13.85 -8.21
CA ARG A 107 3.66 -15.01 -9.08
C ARG A 107 4.11 -14.57 -10.46
N THR A 108 5.15 -15.19 -10.99
CA THR A 108 5.65 -14.89 -12.33
C THR A 108 4.60 -15.28 -13.37
N THR A 109 4.21 -14.35 -14.22
CA THR A 109 3.38 -14.64 -15.39
C THR A 109 4.28 -15.12 -16.52
N PRO A 110 4.09 -16.34 -17.06
CA PRO A 110 4.91 -16.81 -18.17
C PRO A 110 4.75 -15.87 -19.36
N HIS A 111 5.87 -15.34 -19.85
CA HIS A 111 5.92 -14.37 -20.96
C HIS A 111 5.63 -14.99 -22.33
N THR A 112 5.42 -16.31 -22.41
CA THR A 112 5.17 -17.04 -23.64
C THR A 112 3.75 -17.60 -23.67
N PRO A 113 2.99 -17.40 -24.76
CA PRO A 113 1.69 -18.04 -24.96
C PRO A 113 1.82 -19.55 -25.25
N LEU A 114 3.05 -20.05 -25.45
CA LEU A 114 3.29 -21.46 -25.74
C LEU A 114 3.33 -22.29 -24.44
N PRO A 115 2.74 -23.50 -24.45
CA PRO A 115 2.83 -24.41 -23.31
C PRO A 115 4.28 -24.84 -23.10
N VAL A 116 4.97 -24.21 -22.15
CA VAL A 116 6.31 -24.58 -21.70
C VAL A 116 6.23 -25.59 -20.56
N LEU A 117 7.12 -26.60 -20.60
CA LEU A 117 7.30 -27.56 -19.51
C LEU A 117 7.64 -26.81 -18.21
N PRO A 118 7.19 -27.30 -17.04
CA PRO A 118 7.37 -26.61 -15.76
C PRO A 118 8.82 -26.21 -15.46
N VAL A 119 9.79 -27.03 -15.89
CA VAL A 119 11.23 -26.78 -15.69
C VAL A 119 11.76 -25.54 -16.44
N TYR A 120 11.06 -25.07 -17.49
CA TYR A 120 11.45 -23.92 -18.30
C TYR A 120 10.59 -22.67 -18.05
N ARG A 121 9.69 -22.70 -17.06
CA ARG A 121 8.79 -21.57 -16.75
C ARG A 121 9.46 -20.40 -16.02
N GLY A 122 10.73 -20.56 -15.62
CA GLY A 122 11.40 -19.61 -14.75
C GLY A 122 10.95 -19.73 -13.28
N PRO A 123 11.42 -18.85 -12.40
CA PRO A 123 11.06 -18.88 -10.98
C PRO A 123 9.56 -18.65 -10.81
N LEU A 124 8.95 -19.36 -9.86
CA LEU A 124 7.51 -19.27 -9.60
C LEU A 124 7.07 -17.91 -9.01
N ALA A 125 8.00 -17.20 -8.37
CA ALA A 125 7.80 -15.88 -7.83
C ALA A 125 8.90 -14.92 -8.28
N GLU A 126 8.53 -13.66 -8.49
CA GLU A 126 9.41 -12.55 -8.80
C GLU A 126 9.13 -11.38 -7.85
N ASN A 127 10.14 -10.55 -7.59
CA ASN A 127 9.94 -9.28 -6.89
C ASN A 127 9.61 -8.19 -7.89
N ALA A 128 8.50 -7.50 -7.67
CA ALA A 128 8.08 -6.33 -8.43
C ALA A 128 8.17 -5.09 -7.54
N LYS A 129 8.42 -3.94 -8.17
CA LYS A 129 8.55 -2.65 -7.53
C LYS A 129 7.49 -1.69 -8.07
N GLU A 130 6.74 -1.05 -7.17
CA GLU A 130 5.79 -0.01 -7.49
C GLU A 130 6.23 1.29 -6.80
N ILE A 131 6.31 2.38 -7.56
CA ILE A 131 6.60 3.71 -7.02
C ILE A 131 5.37 4.60 -7.23
N LEU A 132 4.84 5.13 -6.12
CA LEU A 132 3.72 6.06 -6.13
C LEU A 132 4.28 7.46 -5.91
N TYR A 133 4.16 8.31 -6.93
CA TYR A 133 4.41 9.74 -6.84
C TYR A 133 3.08 10.45 -6.72
N VAL A 134 2.81 11.05 -5.57
CA VAL A 134 1.55 11.75 -5.35
C VAL A 134 1.78 13.06 -4.63
N LEU A 135 1.21 14.13 -5.19
CA LEU A 135 1.10 15.41 -4.53
C LEU A 135 -0.21 15.40 -3.72
N PRO A 136 -0.16 15.47 -2.39
CA PRO A 136 -1.36 15.76 -1.63
C PRO A 136 -1.93 17.08 -2.13
N ARG A 137 -3.26 17.20 -2.18
CA ARG A 137 -3.89 18.47 -2.48
C ARG A 137 -3.67 19.37 -1.27
N GLY A 138 -2.59 20.15 -1.31
CA GLY A 138 -2.41 21.29 -0.42
C GLY A 138 -3.71 22.09 -0.43
N ASN A 139 -4.19 22.47 0.76
CA ASN A 139 -5.28 23.42 0.87
C ASN A 139 -4.84 24.64 0.07
N GLY A 140 -5.44 24.85 -1.10
CA GLY A 140 -5.30 26.10 -1.82
C GLY A 140 -5.73 27.20 -0.88
N TRP A 141 -4.77 28.03 -0.47
CA TRP A 141 -5.05 29.31 0.14
C TRP A 141 -5.49 30.29 -0.95
#